data_AF-A0A0L1LGY8-F1
#
_entry.id   AF-A0A0L1LGY8-F1
#
_cell.length_a   1.000
_cell.length_b   1.000
_cell.length_c   1.000
_cell.angle_alpha   90.00
_cell.angle_beta   90.00
_cell.angle_gamma   90.00
#
_symmetry.space_group_name_H-M   'P 1'
#
loop_
_entity.id
_entity.type
_entity.pdbx_description
1 polymer ?
#
loop_
_entity_poly.entity_id
_entity_poly.type
_entity_poly.pdbx_seq_one_letter_code
_entity_poly.pdbx_strand_id
1 'polypeptide(L)'
;GAGPLVGPVLAAQMGYLPGTLWLIAGVVLAGAVQDFMVLFMSTRRNGRSLGDMVREEMGRIPGTIALFGCFLIMIIILAVLA
;
A
#
# COMPACT_ATOMS: atom_id res chain seq x y z
N GLY A 1 -0.93 -4.27 -14.30
CA GLY A 1 -0.19 -4.46 -13.06
C GLY A 1 1.29 -4.66 -13.33
N ALA A 2 2.03 -3.56 -13.55
CA ALA A 2 3.45 -3.62 -13.89
C ALA A 2 4.37 -3.03 -12.78
N GLY A 3 3.82 -2.28 -11.82
CA GLY A 3 4.61 -1.61 -10.76
C GLY A 3 5.48 -2.55 -9.90
N PRO A 4 4.96 -3.70 -9.40
CA PRO A 4 5.76 -4.59 -8.55
C PRO A 4 6.84 -5.38 -9.29
N LEU A 5 6.68 -5.58 -10.61
CA LEU A 5 7.56 -6.42 -11.42
C LEU A 5 8.60 -5.61 -12.20
N VAL A 6 8.24 -4.41 -12.67
CA VAL A 6 9.11 -3.59 -13.52
C VAL A 6 10.28 -2.99 -12.74
N GLY A 7 10.07 -2.57 -11.49
CA GLY A 7 11.14 -2.01 -10.64
C GLY A 7 12.29 -2.99 -10.38
N PRO A 8 12.01 -4.21 -9.89
CA PRO A 8 13.05 -5.23 -9.69
C PRO A 8 13.69 -5.70 -10.99
N VAL A 9 12.92 -5.84 -12.08
CA VAL A 9 13.44 -6.30 -13.38
C VAL A 9 14.38 -5.28 -14.00
N LEU A 10 14.04 -3.99 -13.98
CA LEU A 10 14.92 -2.92 -14.47
C LEU A 10 16.20 -2.82 -13.63
N ALA A 11 16.09 -2.98 -12.32
CA ALA A 11 17.26 -2.95 -11.45
C ALA A 11 18.13 -4.20 -11.61
N ALA A 12 17.55 -5.39 -11.86
CA ALA A 12 18.28 -6.62 -12.15
C ALA A 12 19.03 -6.57 -13.50
N GLN A 13 18.50 -5.86 -14.50
CA GLN A 13 19.18 -5.64 -15.78
C GLN A 13 20.50 -4.85 -15.63
N MET A 14 20.61 -4.04 -14.56
CA MET A 14 21.83 -3.30 -14.20
C MET A 14 22.71 -4.05 -13.17
N GLY A 15 22.35 -5.29 -12.82
CA GLY A 15 23.03 -6.15 -11.84
C GLY A 15 22.12 -6.57 -10.67
N TYR A 16 22.39 -7.72 -10.04
CA TYR A 16 21.58 -8.24 -8.94
C TYR A 16 21.66 -7.36 -7.67
N LEU A 17 22.78 -6.66 -7.44
CA LEU A 17 23.00 -5.74 -6.32
C LEU A 17 22.07 -4.51 -6.32
N PRO A 18 21.98 -3.70 -7.40
CA PRO A 18 21.15 -2.49 -7.39
C PRO A 18 19.66 -2.81 -7.17
N GLY A 19 19.17 -3.93 -7.67
CA GLY A 19 17.78 -4.36 -7.44
C GLY A 19 17.49 -4.78 -6.00
N THR A 20 18.41 -5.49 -5.36
CA THR A 20 18.23 -5.86 -3.94
C THR A 20 18.34 -4.65 -3.02
N LEU A 21 19.29 -3.76 -3.25
CA LEU A 21 19.42 -2.51 -2.47
C LEU A 21 18.18 -1.63 -2.60
N TRP A 22 17.65 -1.46 -3.82
CA TRP A 22 16.45 -0.67 -4.05
C TRP A 22 15.21 -1.30 -3.40
N LEU A 23 15.05 -2.63 -3.48
CA LEU A 23 13.94 -3.31 -2.79
C LEU A 23 14.02 -3.14 -1.28
N ILE A 24 15.20 -3.35 -0.67
CA ILE A 24 15.37 -3.20 0.77
C ILE A 24 15.10 -1.75 1.19
N ALA A 25 15.72 -0.79 0.49
CA ALA A 25 15.54 0.63 0.80
C ALA A 25 14.09 1.08 0.59
N GLY A 26 13.44 0.66 -0.50
CA GLY A 26 12.07 1.00 -0.82
C GLY A 26 11.06 0.39 0.16
N VAL A 27 11.22 -0.88 0.52
CA VAL A 27 10.34 -1.55 1.49
C VAL A 27 10.48 -0.92 2.88
N VAL A 28 11.70 -0.56 3.30
CA VAL A 28 11.91 0.06 4.62
C VAL A 28 11.39 1.51 4.64
N LEU A 29 11.73 2.33 3.65
CA LEU A 29 11.38 3.75 3.65
C LEU A 29 9.93 4.04 3.25
N ALA A 30 9.38 3.28 2.32
CA ALA A 30 8.01 3.48 1.85
C ALA A 30 7.04 2.52 2.57
N GLY A 31 7.35 1.23 2.61
CA GLY A 31 6.47 0.21 3.19
C GLY A 31 6.38 0.29 4.70
N ALA A 32 7.52 0.15 5.41
CA ALA A 32 7.52 0.10 6.87
C ALA A 32 7.06 1.42 7.49
N VAL A 33 7.44 2.56 6.90
CA VAL A 33 7.01 3.89 7.35
C VAL A 33 5.50 4.08 7.13
N GLN A 34 4.96 3.66 5.99
CA GLN A 34 3.52 3.68 5.73
C GLN A 34 2.77 2.79 6.74
N ASP A 35 3.19 1.55 6.94
CA ASP A 35 2.56 0.63 7.89
C ASP A 35 2.60 1.17 9.32
N PHE A 36 3.72 1.77 9.72
CA PHE A 36 3.84 2.39 11.04
C PHE A 36 2.92 3.61 11.19
N MET A 37 2.79 4.45 10.15
CA MET A 37 1.84 5.56 10.15
C MET A 37 0.40 5.08 10.25
N VAL A 38 0.05 4.00 9.54
CA VAL A 38 -1.29 3.41 9.58
C VAL A 38 -1.59 2.84 10.97
N LEU A 39 -0.66 2.09 11.56
CA LEU A 39 -0.77 1.57 12.93
C LEU A 39 -0.90 2.69 13.97
N PHE A 40 -0.11 3.75 13.83
CA PHE A 40 -0.13 4.89 14.73
C PHE A 40 -1.46 5.66 14.66
N MET A 41 -2.00 5.86 13.45
CA MET A 41 -3.33 6.45 13.30
C MET A 41 -4.43 5.52 13.82
N SER A 42 -4.30 4.20 13.62
CA SER A 42 -5.26 3.21 14.11
C SER A 42 -5.37 3.19 15.64
N THR A 43 -4.23 3.14 16.32
CA THR A 43 -4.16 3.11 17.79
C THR A 43 -4.69 4.38 18.46
N ARG A 44 -4.53 5.55 17.84
CA ARG A 44 -5.08 6.82 18.37
C ARG A 44 -6.60 6.96 18.25
N ARG A 45 -7.27 6.15 17.42
CA ARG A 45 -8.72 6.25 17.13
C ARG A 45 -9.46 4.95 17.47
N ASN A 46 -9.08 4.30 18.58
CA ASN A 46 -9.71 3.08 19.11
C ASN A 46 -9.67 1.86 18.17
N GLY A 47 -8.64 1.72 17.32
CA GLY A 47 -8.44 0.53 16.50
C GLY A 47 -9.41 0.37 15.32
N ARG A 48 -10.11 1.44 14.93
CA ARG A 48 -11.02 1.41 13.78
C ARG A 48 -10.25 1.26 12.46
N SER A 49 -10.92 0.77 11.43
CA SER A 49 -10.32 0.65 10.09
C SER A 49 -10.07 2.04 9.48
N LEU A 50 -9.00 2.20 8.70
CA LEU A 50 -8.70 3.45 7.99
C LEU A 50 -9.88 3.95 7.14
N GLY A 51 -10.62 3.05 6.50
CA GLY A 51 -11.81 3.39 5.72
C GLY A 51 -12.93 4.00 6.57
N ASP A 52 -13.10 3.51 7.79
CA ASP A 52 -14.07 4.08 8.75
C ASP A 52 -13.59 5.42 9.31
N MET A 53 -12.28 5.60 9.50
CA MET A 53 -11.71 6.89 9.93
C MET A 53 -11.87 7.97 8.85
N VAL A 54 -11.59 7.64 7.59
CA VAL A 54 -11.78 8.57 6.46
C VAL A 54 -13.26 8.94 6.32
N ARG A 55 -14.16 8.00 6.60
CA ARG A 55 -15.61 8.24 6.60
C ARG A 55 -16.08 9.18 7.71
N GLU A 56 -15.48 9.11 8.90
CA GLU A 56 -15.79 10.02 10.02
C GLU A 56 -15.20 11.43 9.82
N GLU A 57 -13.98 11.55 9.29
CA GLU A 57 -13.28 12.85 9.18
C GLU A 57 -13.57 13.61 7.88
N MET A 58 -13.60 12.95 6.72
CA MET A 58 -13.82 13.62 5.43
C MET A 58 -15.30 13.54 4.98
N GLY A 59 -16.15 12.84 5.73
CA GLY A 59 -17.57 12.67 5.44
C GLY A 59 -17.91 11.40 4.66
N ARG A 60 -19.21 11.18 4.45
CA ARG A 60 -19.77 9.91 3.94
C ARG A 60 -19.30 9.54 2.53
N ILE A 61 -19.01 10.54 1.69
CA ILE A 61 -18.62 10.37 0.28
C ILE A 61 -17.17 9.84 0.16
N PRO A 62 -16.14 10.52 0.68
CA PRO A 62 -14.75 10.04 0.58
C PRO A 62 -14.50 8.72 1.32
N GLY A 63 -15.17 8.48 2.45
CA GLY A 63 -15.07 7.19 3.14
C GLY A 63 -15.62 6.01 2.33
N THR A 64 -16.73 6.22 1.63
CA THR A 64 -17.31 5.20 0.74
C THR A 64 -16.41 4.95 -0.48
N ILE A 65 -15.82 6.01 -1.05
CA ILE A 65 -14.86 5.90 -2.16
C ILE A 65 -13.59 5.15 -1.72
N ALA A 66 -13.08 5.40 -0.51
CA ALA A 66 -11.91 4.70 0.02
C ALA A 66 -12.17 3.19 0.20
N LEU A 67 -13.32 2.82 0.76
CA LEU A 67 -13.73 1.42 0.90
C LEU A 67 -13.91 0.74 -0.46
N PHE A 68 -14.58 1.40 -1.40
CA PHE A 68 -14.80 0.87 -2.75
C PHE A 68 -13.48 0.74 -3.54
N GLY A 69 -12.58 1.71 -3.40
CA GLY A 69 -11.24 1.67 -3.97
C GLY A 69 -10.40 0.53 -3.40
N CYS A 70 -10.42 0.33 -2.08
CA CYS A 70 -9.75 -0.80 -1.44
C CYS A 70 -10.28 -2.15 -1.94
N PHE A 71 -11.61 -2.27 -2.09
CA PHE A 71 -12.26 -3.46 -2.63
C PHE A 71 -11.84 -3.75 -4.08
N LEU A 72 -11.83 -2.71 -4.93
CA LEU A 72 -11.35 -2.83 -6.31
C LEU A 72 -9.89 -3.25 -6.38
N ILE A 73 -9.02 -2.66 -5.55
CA ILE A 73 -7.62 -3.04 -5.49
C ILE A 73 -7.51 -4.52 -5.12
N MET A 74 -8.25 -5.00 -4.10
CA MET A 74 -8.27 -6.41 -3.69
C MET A 74 -8.66 -7.35 -4.85
N ILE A 75 -9.68 -6.98 -5.64
CA ILE A 75 -10.08 -7.72 -6.84
C ILE A 75 -8.94 -7.78 -7.86
N ILE A 76 -8.27 -6.66 -8.13
CA ILE A 76 -7.17 -6.61 -9.11
C ILE A 76 -6.04 -7.54 -8.71
N ILE A 77 -5.65 -7.58 -7.43
CA ILE A 77 -4.56 -8.47 -6.97
C ILE A 77 -4.99 -9.94 -7.04
N LEU A 78 -6.22 -10.27 -6.65
CA LEU A 78 -6.76 -11.63 -6.78
C LEU A 78 -6.82 -12.09 -8.23
N ALA A 79 -7.26 -11.22 -9.15
CA ALA A 79 -7.36 -11.53 -10.58
C ALA A 79 -6.00 -11.68 -11.27
N VAL A 80 -4.93 -11.11 -10.73
CA VAL A 80 -3.57 -11.28 -11.24
C VAL A 80 -2.91 -12.54 -10.68
N LEU A 81 -3.30 -12.97 -9.47
CA LEU A 81 -2.74 -14.14 -8.80
C LEU A 81 -3.42 -15.47 -9.21
N ALA A 82 -4.68 -15.41 -9.64
CA ALA A 82 -5.46 -16.53 -10.19
C ALA A 82 -5.18 -16.74 -11.68
#